data_AF-A0A7S3XPY5-F1
#
_entry.id   AF-A0A7S3XPY5-F1
#
_cell.length_a   1.000
_cell.length_b   1.000
_cell.length_c   1.000
_cell.angle_alpha   90.00
_cell.angle_beta   90.00
_cell.angle_gamma   90.00
#
_symmetry.space_group_name_H-M   'P 1'
#
loop_
_entity.id
_entity.type
_entity.pdbx_description
1 polymer ?
#
loop_
_entity_poly.entity_id
_entity_poly.type
_entity_poly.pdbx_seq_one_letter_code
_entity_poly.pdbx_strand_id
1 'polypeptide(L)'
;FWMDVVSTVPYDLIAWALAHGATGSSGSTLKNVKLLRIIRLFRLMKLVRILRAGRMFQSYQMDYSINYNQLALLKFLVSIVFIIHLMTCGLIFLPQIQDSDGWLDANEVTDMSMGDQYIVAMYWASMTVSTIGYGDISLVTQAERVYASICMMVGATAYAFIVGQLCGLIVNLDKEGSQFTNELSDLNQYMTAQGLTQAQQRQVRRFYGYSKEAR
;
A
#
# COMPACT_ATOMS: atom_id res chain seq x y z
N PHE A 1 20.20 -3.68 -10.70
CA PHE A 1 21.41 -2.99 -11.22
C PHE A 1 21.07 -1.65 -11.86
N TRP A 2 20.39 -1.56 -13.01
CA TRP A 2 20.07 -0.25 -13.63
C TRP A 2 19.18 0.65 -12.76
N MET A 3 18.18 0.08 -12.08
CA MET A 3 17.39 0.82 -11.08
C MET A 3 18.24 1.30 -9.88
N ASP A 4 19.41 0.70 -9.64
CA ASP A 4 20.28 0.95 -8.47
C ASP A 4 21.25 2.09 -8.75
N VAL A 5 21.76 2.11 -9.98
CA VAL A 5 22.54 3.21 -10.53
C VAL A 5 21.67 4.47 -10.61
N VAL A 6 20.46 4.36 -11.15
CA VAL A 6 19.55 5.49 -11.30
C VAL A 6 19.13 6.06 -9.93
N SER A 7 18.97 5.26 -8.87
CA SER A 7 18.60 5.79 -7.55
C SER A 7 19.75 6.32 -6.69
N THR A 8 21.00 6.21 -7.15
CA THR A 8 22.21 6.71 -6.45
C THR A 8 22.75 8.02 -7.03
N VAL A 9 22.25 8.45 -8.19
CA VAL A 9 22.67 9.73 -8.80
C VAL A 9 22.25 10.91 -7.91
N PRO A 10 23.17 11.82 -7.54
CA PRO A 10 22.89 12.99 -6.73
C PRO A 10 22.22 14.09 -7.58
N TYR A 11 20.94 13.89 -7.88
CA TYR A 11 20.15 14.80 -8.72
C TYR A 11 20.10 16.24 -8.17
N ASP A 12 20.18 16.43 -6.85
CA ASP A 12 20.25 17.75 -6.22
C ASP A 12 21.53 18.52 -6.63
N LEU A 13 22.66 17.83 -6.79
CA LEU A 13 23.93 18.45 -7.22
C LEU A 13 23.90 18.84 -8.70
N ILE A 14 23.27 18.01 -9.53
CA ILE A 14 23.07 18.28 -10.97
C ILE A 14 22.11 19.46 -11.15
N ALA A 15 21.03 19.53 -10.36
CA ALA A 15 20.11 20.67 -10.35
C ALA A 15 20.82 21.97 -9.95
N TRP A 16 21.63 21.92 -8.89
CA TRP A 16 22.40 23.08 -8.43
C TRP A 16 23.41 23.56 -9.49
N ALA A 17 24.13 22.62 -10.13
CA ALA A 17 25.10 22.94 -11.18
C ALA A 17 24.43 23.53 -12.44
N LEU A 18 23.28 22.99 -12.87
CA LEU A 18 22.52 23.55 -14.00
C LEU A 18 21.92 24.92 -13.68
N ALA A 19 21.52 25.17 -12.43
CA ALA A 19 20.99 26.46 -12.00
C ALA A 19 22.07 27.56 -11.96
N HIS A 20 23.32 27.23 -11.60
CA HIS A 20 24.43 28.19 -11.50
C HIS A 20 25.24 28.33 -12.80
N GLY A 21 25.16 27.36 -13.71
CA GLY A 21 25.80 27.43 -15.05
C GLY A 21 25.01 28.24 -16.09
N ALA A 22 23.75 28.60 -15.82
CA ALA A 22 22.83 29.23 -16.79
C ALA A 22 22.61 30.74 -16.54
N THR A 23 23.64 31.48 -16.11
CA THR A 23 23.58 32.93 -15.82
C THR A 23 23.51 33.83 -17.07
N GLY A 24 22.88 33.40 -18.16
CA GLY A 24 22.94 34.13 -19.43
C GLY A 24 21.84 33.89 -20.46
N SER A 25 20.55 33.83 -20.10
CA SER A 25 19.45 34.15 -21.03
C SER A 25 18.07 34.18 -20.36
N SER A 26 17.41 35.33 -20.31
CA SER A 26 16.08 35.53 -19.68
C SER A 26 14.93 34.72 -20.29
N GLY A 27 15.09 34.07 -21.46
CA GLY A 27 14.07 33.23 -22.08
C GLY A 27 14.07 31.76 -21.63
N SER A 28 15.17 31.28 -21.04
CA SER A 28 15.30 29.89 -20.55
C SER A 28 14.78 29.71 -19.12
N THR A 29 14.51 30.80 -18.40
CA THR A 29 14.17 30.80 -16.97
C THR A 29 12.89 30.00 -16.67
N LEU A 30 11.82 30.16 -17.47
CA LEU A 30 10.55 29.44 -17.24
C LEU A 30 10.64 27.91 -17.48
N LYS A 31 11.34 27.48 -18.54
CA LYS A 31 11.60 26.06 -18.81
C LYS A 31 12.52 25.46 -17.75
N ASN A 32 13.48 26.23 -17.27
CA ASN A 32 14.40 25.84 -16.22
C ASN A 32 13.69 25.69 -14.86
N VAL A 33 12.67 26.50 -14.52
CA VAL A 33 11.87 26.29 -13.30
C VAL A 33 11.04 25.00 -13.39
N LYS A 34 10.39 24.72 -14.53
CA LYS A 34 9.65 23.45 -14.73
C LYS A 34 10.58 22.23 -14.65
N LEU A 35 11.80 22.32 -15.21
CA LEU A 35 12.82 21.28 -15.11
C LEU A 35 13.34 21.09 -13.68
N LEU A 36 13.57 22.18 -12.92
CA LEU A 36 13.96 22.12 -11.51
C LEU A 36 12.86 21.49 -10.63
N ARG A 37 11.58 21.76 -10.93
CA ARG A 37 10.44 21.10 -10.27
C ARG A 37 10.36 19.60 -10.59
N ILE A 38 10.65 19.20 -11.83
CA ILE A 38 10.77 17.79 -12.22
C ILE A 38 11.98 17.11 -11.57
N ILE A 39 13.09 17.81 -11.35
CA ILE A 39 14.24 17.23 -10.61
C ILE A 39 13.87 16.99 -9.13
N ARG A 40 12.94 17.74 -8.54
CA ARG A 40 12.39 17.39 -7.22
C ARG A 40 11.58 16.09 -7.24
N LEU A 41 10.94 15.70 -8.35
CA LEU A 41 10.30 14.37 -8.49
C LEU A 41 11.29 13.22 -8.35
N PHE A 42 12.55 13.41 -8.74
CA PHE A 42 13.57 12.38 -8.54
C PHE A 42 13.83 12.09 -7.05
N ARG A 43 13.42 12.97 -6.12
CA ARG A 43 13.39 12.63 -4.68
C ARG A 43 12.39 11.51 -4.37
N LEU A 44 11.31 11.40 -5.14
CA LEU A 44 10.37 10.29 -5.01
C LEU A 44 10.99 8.95 -5.44
N MET A 45 12.06 8.93 -6.23
CA MET A 45 12.82 7.69 -6.43
C MET A 45 13.55 7.21 -5.17
N LYS A 46 13.69 8.04 -4.11
CA LYS A 46 14.10 7.53 -2.79
C LYS A 46 13.05 6.56 -2.23
N LEU A 47 11.77 6.65 -2.61
CA LEU A 47 10.75 5.65 -2.26
C LEU A 47 10.99 4.30 -2.94
N VAL A 48 11.65 4.27 -4.11
CA VAL A 48 12.14 3.01 -4.70
C VAL A 48 13.20 2.36 -3.78
N ARG A 49 13.93 3.14 -2.97
CA ARG A 49 14.79 2.56 -1.91
C ARG A 49 13.98 1.94 -0.78
N ILE A 50 12.79 2.44 -0.45
CA ILE A 50 11.87 1.80 0.53
C ILE A 50 11.30 0.50 -0.05
N LEU A 51 10.94 0.46 -1.34
CA LEU A 51 10.61 -0.79 -2.03
C LEU A 51 11.78 -1.79 -2.04
N ARG A 52 13.02 -1.30 -2.15
CA ARG A 52 14.22 -2.14 -1.94
C ARG A 52 14.39 -2.58 -0.49
N ALA A 53 14.08 -1.74 0.50
CA ALA A 53 14.09 -2.15 1.91
C ALA A 53 13.10 -3.29 2.15
N GLY A 54 11.94 -3.29 1.45
CA GLY A 54 11.03 -4.43 1.42
C GLY A 54 11.65 -5.72 0.84
N ARG A 55 12.51 -5.62 -0.19
CA ARG A 55 13.31 -6.75 -0.70
C ARG A 55 14.40 -7.19 0.27
N MET A 56 15.03 -6.27 0.99
CA MET A 56 16.00 -6.57 2.04
C MET A 56 15.33 -7.29 3.23
N PHE A 57 14.09 -6.93 3.54
CA PHE A 57 13.26 -7.64 4.52
C PHE A 57 12.94 -9.08 4.10
N GLN A 58 12.94 -9.35 2.79
CA GLN A 58 12.80 -10.69 2.22
C GLN A 58 14.06 -11.54 2.42
N SER A 59 15.24 -10.91 2.50
CA SER A 59 16.49 -11.58 2.88
C SER A 59 16.56 -11.84 4.39
N TYR A 60 16.05 -10.92 5.21
CA TYR A 60 15.96 -11.07 6.67
C TYR A 60 15.01 -12.17 7.15
N GLN A 61 14.11 -12.65 6.28
CA GLN A 61 13.24 -13.81 6.56
C GLN A 61 14.01 -15.10 6.89
N MET A 62 15.26 -15.21 6.46
CA MET A 62 16.06 -16.41 6.67
C MET A 62 16.84 -16.42 7.98
N ASP A 63 17.07 -15.26 8.60
CA ASP A 63 17.97 -15.12 9.76
C ASP A 63 17.25 -14.98 11.11
N TYR A 64 15.96 -14.63 11.12
CA TYR A 64 15.18 -14.46 12.36
C TYR A 64 14.01 -15.44 12.43
N SER A 65 13.87 -16.13 13.58
CA SER A 65 12.78 -17.05 13.93
C SER A 65 11.44 -16.34 14.20
N ILE A 66 11.09 -15.35 13.38
CA ILE A 66 9.82 -14.62 13.47
C ILE A 66 8.74 -15.50 12.83
N ASN A 67 7.58 -15.58 13.48
CA ASN A 67 6.44 -16.32 12.97
C ASN A 67 6.04 -15.79 11.58
N TYR A 68 5.92 -16.69 10.61
CA TYR A 68 5.58 -16.37 9.22
C TYR A 68 4.34 -15.46 9.10
N ASN A 69 3.33 -15.69 9.95
CA ASN A 69 2.09 -14.92 9.98
C ASN A 69 2.30 -13.47 10.45
N GLN A 70 3.18 -13.21 11.42
CA GLN A 70 3.49 -11.86 11.91
C GLN A 70 4.21 -11.04 10.84
N LEU A 71 5.09 -11.69 10.08
CA LEU A 71 5.80 -11.04 9.00
C LEU A 71 4.89 -10.72 7.81
N ALA A 72 3.95 -11.61 7.49
CA ALA A 72 2.95 -11.36 6.46
C ALA A 72 2.06 -10.15 6.81
N LEU A 73 1.62 -10.04 8.08
CA LEU A 73 0.89 -8.88 8.59
C LEU A 73 1.70 -7.58 8.48
N LEU A 74 2.98 -7.61 8.87
CA LEU A 74 3.83 -6.43 8.81
C LEU A 74 4.04 -5.97 7.36
N LYS A 75 4.31 -6.90 6.44
CA LYS A 75 4.44 -6.61 5.00
C LYS A 75 3.18 -5.97 4.43
N PHE A 76 2.02 -6.47 4.83
CA PHE A 76 0.73 -5.93 4.46
C PHE A 76 0.53 -4.48 4.93
N LEU A 77 0.78 -4.20 6.22
CA LEU A 77 0.63 -2.88 6.81
C LEU A 77 1.57 -1.86 6.14
N VAL A 78 2.83 -2.24 5.94
CA VAL A 78 3.82 -1.40 5.25
C VAL A 78 3.39 -1.10 3.81
N SER A 79 2.81 -2.08 3.11
CA SER A 79 2.32 -1.89 1.74
C SER A 79 1.19 -0.85 1.67
N ILE A 80 0.24 -0.86 2.62
CA ILE A 80 -0.85 0.13 2.67
C ILE A 80 -0.29 1.54 2.87
N VAL A 81 0.53 1.72 3.91
CA VAL A 81 1.12 3.02 4.24
C VAL A 81 1.93 3.56 3.08
N PHE A 82 2.67 2.68 2.39
CA PHE A 82 3.46 3.06 1.22
C PHE A 82 2.59 3.56 0.06
N ILE A 83 1.49 2.88 -0.27
CA ILE A 83 0.58 3.30 -1.34
C ILE A 83 -0.07 4.64 -1.01
N ILE A 84 -0.55 4.81 0.22
CA ILE A 84 -1.13 6.08 0.69
C ILE A 84 -0.10 7.20 0.54
N HIS A 85 1.11 7.02 1.04
CA HIS A 85 2.18 8.02 0.94
C HIS A 85 2.53 8.38 -0.52
N LEU A 86 2.57 7.40 -1.43
CA LEU A 86 2.79 7.67 -2.85
C LEU A 86 1.69 8.55 -3.46
N MET A 87 0.43 8.24 -3.15
CA MET A 87 -0.71 9.03 -3.63
C MET A 87 -0.75 10.42 -3.02
N THR A 88 -0.40 10.57 -1.74
CA THR A 88 -0.24 11.86 -1.08
C THR A 88 0.84 12.70 -1.75
N CYS A 89 2.02 12.12 -1.97
CA CYS A 89 3.13 12.83 -2.58
C CYS A 89 2.81 13.29 -4.01
N GLY A 90 2.11 12.46 -4.80
CA GLY A 90 1.69 12.85 -6.14
C GLY A 90 0.68 14.00 -6.12
N LEU A 91 -0.25 14.03 -5.15
CA LEU A 91 -1.21 15.12 -5.01
C LEU A 91 -0.55 16.44 -4.57
N ILE A 92 0.38 16.40 -3.60
CA ILE A 92 1.18 17.57 -3.17
C ILE A 92 2.06 18.10 -4.30
N PHE A 93 2.49 17.22 -5.20
CA PHE A 93 3.32 17.61 -6.33
C PHE A 93 2.52 18.26 -7.46
N LEU A 94 1.23 17.93 -7.62
CA LEU A 94 0.42 18.37 -8.74
C LEU A 94 0.31 19.91 -8.90
N PRO A 95 0.13 20.70 -7.82
CA PRO A 95 0.18 22.16 -7.87
C PRO A 95 1.50 22.73 -8.40
N GLN A 96 2.60 21.97 -8.34
CA GLN A 96 3.90 22.42 -8.83
C GLN A 96 4.02 22.30 -10.35
N ILE A 97 3.22 21.45 -11.00
CA ILE A 97 3.26 21.27 -12.46
C ILE A 97 2.18 22.05 -13.20
N GLN A 98 1.07 22.35 -12.54
CA GLN A 98 0.00 23.17 -13.11
C GLN A 98 0.27 24.66 -12.87
N ASP A 99 -0.16 25.48 -13.83
CA ASP A 99 -0.06 26.93 -13.75
C ASP A 99 -1.40 27.58 -13.31
N SER A 100 -2.42 26.76 -13.00
CA SER A 100 -3.78 27.17 -12.62
C SER A 100 -4.09 26.88 -11.16
N ASP A 101 -5.02 27.64 -10.58
CA ASP A 101 -5.57 27.41 -9.24
C ASP A 101 -6.11 25.99 -9.13
N GLY A 102 -5.66 25.30 -8.08
CA GLY A 102 -5.80 23.86 -7.94
C GLY A 102 -6.66 23.44 -6.76
N TRP A 103 -6.44 22.19 -6.33
CA TRP A 103 -7.03 21.65 -5.12
C TRP A 103 -6.59 22.40 -3.87
N LEU A 104 -5.40 23.01 -3.85
CA LEU A 104 -4.97 23.79 -2.70
C LEU A 104 -5.88 25.00 -2.46
N ASP A 105 -6.17 25.74 -3.53
CA ASP A 105 -7.00 26.94 -3.49
C ASP A 105 -8.48 26.60 -3.28
N ALA A 106 -8.95 25.53 -3.94
CA ALA A 106 -10.34 25.08 -3.83
C ALA A 106 -10.72 24.56 -2.44
N ASN A 107 -9.74 24.09 -1.67
CA ASN A 107 -9.95 23.59 -0.32
C ASN A 107 -9.40 24.54 0.77
N GLU A 108 -9.05 25.78 0.41
CA GLU A 108 -8.57 26.83 1.33
C GLU A 108 -7.33 26.41 2.17
N VAL A 109 -6.46 25.55 1.62
CA VAL A 109 -5.27 25.01 2.30
C VAL A 109 -3.96 25.64 1.79
N THR A 110 -4.02 26.57 0.84
CA THR A 110 -2.85 27.21 0.21
C THR A 110 -1.95 27.91 1.23
N ASP A 111 -2.55 28.62 2.20
CA ASP A 111 -1.81 29.42 3.21
C ASP A 111 -1.35 28.61 4.43
N MET A 112 -1.69 27.32 4.49
CA MET A 112 -1.30 26.45 5.60
C MET A 112 0.16 25.99 5.51
N SER A 113 0.68 25.42 6.60
CA SER A 113 2.02 24.84 6.60
C SER A 113 2.11 23.65 5.64
N MET A 114 3.31 23.36 5.11
CA MET A 114 3.51 22.17 4.26
C MET A 114 3.13 20.86 4.97
N GLY A 115 3.27 20.81 6.30
CA GLY A 115 2.86 19.66 7.10
C GLY A 115 1.35 19.46 7.10
N ASP A 116 0.58 20.54 7.25
CA ASP A 116 -0.87 20.49 7.25
C ASP A 116 -1.43 20.14 5.87
N GLN A 117 -0.87 20.75 4.81
CA GLN A 117 -1.20 20.39 3.43
C GLN A 117 -0.96 18.89 3.18
N TYR A 118 0.16 18.35 3.68
CA TYR A 118 0.47 16.94 3.58
C TYR A 118 -0.54 16.07 4.33
N ILE A 119 -0.97 16.46 5.52
CA ILE A 119 -1.99 15.73 6.30
C ILE A 119 -3.32 15.69 5.53
N VAL A 120 -3.76 16.81 4.96
CA VAL A 120 -4.98 16.87 4.14
C VAL A 120 -4.87 15.99 2.89
N ALA A 121 -3.73 16.03 2.20
CA ALA A 121 -3.49 15.17 1.05
C ALA A 121 -3.40 13.68 1.44
N MET A 122 -2.88 13.37 2.63
CA MET A 122 -2.84 12.01 3.19
C MET A 122 -4.22 11.51 3.57
N TYR A 123 -5.07 12.39 4.10
CA TYR A 123 -6.48 12.10 4.35
C TYR A 123 -7.22 11.75 3.06
N TRP A 124 -7.07 12.56 2.00
CA TRP A 124 -7.63 12.27 0.67
C TRP A 124 -7.14 10.93 0.09
N ALA A 125 -5.83 10.68 0.16
CA ALA A 125 -5.24 9.43 -0.32
C ALA A 125 -5.76 8.22 0.47
N SER A 126 -5.88 8.35 1.80
CA SER A 126 -6.41 7.30 2.67
C SER A 126 -7.86 6.95 2.31
N MET A 127 -8.72 7.95 2.14
CA MET A 127 -10.11 7.74 1.70
C MET A 127 -10.22 7.07 0.33
N THR A 128 -9.29 7.41 -0.58
CA THR A 128 -9.26 6.85 -1.94
C THR A 128 -8.85 5.37 -1.90
N VAL A 129 -7.81 5.03 -1.14
CA VAL A 129 -7.35 3.64 -0.96
C VAL A 129 -8.37 2.80 -0.20
N SER A 130 -9.01 3.36 0.82
CA SER A 130 -10.02 2.68 1.61
C SER A 130 -11.40 2.64 0.92
N THR A 131 -11.53 3.24 -0.26
CA THR A 131 -12.78 3.32 -1.04
C THR A 131 -13.95 4.01 -0.32
N ILE A 132 -13.67 4.83 0.71
CA ILE A 132 -14.70 5.54 1.49
C ILE A 132 -15.20 6.77 0.72
N GLY A 133 -14.26 7.62 0.27
CA GLY A 133 -14.55 8.78 -0.58
C GLY A 133 -15.64 9.74 -0.08
N TYR A 134 -15.44 10.43 1.06
CA TYR A 134 -16.41 11.40 1.57
C TYR A 134 -16.70 12.56 0.61
N GLY A 135 -15.75 12.89 -0.28
CA GLY A 135 -15.94 13.90 -1.33
C GLY A 135 -15.83 15.35 -0.83
N ASP A 136 -15.28 15.55 0.36
CA ASP A 136 -15.04 16.85 0.97
C ASP A 136 -13.81 17.56 0.40
N ILE A 137 -12.79 16.80 -0.03
CA ILE A 137 -11.64 17.36 -0.76
C ILE A 137 -11.91 17.40 -2.26
N SER A 138 -12.02 18.61 -2.79
CA SER A 138 -12.37 18.87 -4.19
C SER A 138 -11.14 18.97 -5.09
N LEU A 139 -11.18 18.27 -6.23
CA LEU A 139 -10.17 18.30 -7.28
C LEU A 139 -10.75 18.99 -8.51
N VAL A 140 -10.20 20.16 -8.85
CA VAL A 140 -10.85 21.10 -9.77
C VAL A 140 -10.27 20.97 -11.17
N THR A 141 -8.94 20.89 -11.30
CA THR A 141 -8.29 20.95 -12.61
C THR A 141 -8.42 19.64 -13.37
N GLN A 142 -8.33 19.69 -14.70
CA GLN A 142 -8.37 18.48 -15.53
C GLN A 142 -7.21 17.52 -15.19
N ALA A 143 -6.03 18.07 -14.91
CA ALA A 143 -4.87 17.28 -14.50
C ALA A 143 -5.13 16.56 -13.17
N GLU A 144 -5.75 17.24 -12.20
CA GLU A 144 -6.12 16.65 -10.90
C GLU A 144 -7.13 15.53 -11.06
N ARG A 145 -8.15 15.71 -11.91
CA ARG A 145 -9.18 14.69 -12.17
C ARG A 145 -8.62 13.45 -12.86
N VAL A 146 -7.70 13.62 -13.81
CA VAL A 146 -7.01 12.49 -14.46
C VAL A 146 -6.13 11.76 -13.43
N TYR A 147 -5.36 12.49 -12.63
CA TYR A 147 -4.56 11.92 -11.56
C TYR A 147 -5.41 11.14 -10.55
N ALA A 148 -6.53 11.72 -10.11
CA ALA A 148 -7.48 11.09 -9.20
C ALA A 148 -8.07 9.81 -9.78
N SER A 149 -8.43 9.82 -11.06
CA SER A 149 -9.01 8.66 -11.74
C SER A 149 -8.02 7.49 -11.77
N ILE A 150 -6.75 7.76 -12.09
CA ILE A 150 -5.67 6.75 -12.04
C ILE A 150 -5.47 6.24 -10.61
N CYS A 151 -5.45 7.16 -9.65
CA CYS A 151 -5.34 6.88 -8.22
C CYS A 151 -6.47 5.97 -7.71
N MET A 152 -7.71 6.20 -8.14
CA MET A 152 -8.87 5.38 -7.78
C MET A 152 -8.76 3.97 -8.36
N MET A 153 -8.34 3.81 -9.63
CA MET A 153 -8.13 2.49 -10.24
C MET A 153 -7.03 1.68 -9.52
N VAL A 154 -5.90 2.33 -9.21
CA VAL A 154 -4.80 1.73 -8.48
C VAL A 154 -5.22 1.40 -7.04
N GLY A 155 -5.90 2.33 -6.37
CA GLY A 155 -6.42 2.19 -5.01
C GLY A 155 -7.39 1.03 -4.88
N ALA A 156 -8.36 0.92 -5.79
CA ALA A 156 -9.32 -0.19 -5.80
C ALA A 156 -8.63 -1.54 -6.03
N THR A 157 -7.69 -1.62 -6.97
CA THR A 157 -6.93 -2.85 -7.24
C THR A 157 -6.08 -3.25 -6.03
N ALA A 158 -5.39 -2.28 -5.43
CA ALA A 158 -4.60 -2.48 -4.24
C ALA A 158 -5.47 -2.97 -3.06
N TYR A 159 -6.60 -2.31 -2.83
CA TYR A 159 -7.55 -2.67 -1.77
C TYR A 159 -8.08 -4.11 -1.94
N ALA A 160 -8.47 -4.49 -3.15
CA ALA A 160 -8.92 -5.86 -3.44
C ALA A 160 -7.81 -6.89 -3.17
N PHE A 161 -6.58 -6.62 -3.61
CA PHE A 161 -5.44 -7.48 -3.34
C PHE A 161 -5.14 -7.60 -1.84
N ILE A 162 -5.16 -6.48 -1.14
CA ILE A 162 -4.99 -6.36 0.31
C ILE A 162 -6.00 -7.24 1.04
N VAL A 163 -7.30 -7.10 0.76
CA VAL A 163 -8.35 -7.92 1.39
C VAL A 163 -8.14 -9.40 1.09
N GLY A 164 -7.78 -9.77 -0.13
CA GLY A 164 -7.48 -11.16 -0.50
C GLY A 164 -6.32 -11.75 0.31
N GLN A 165 -5.23 -11.01 0.49
CA GLN A 165 -4.09 -11.43 1.32
C GLN A 165 -4.47 -11.57 2.79
N LEU A 166 -5.30 -10.66 3.33
CA LEU A 166 -5.77 -10.72 4.71
C LEU A 166 -6.63 -11.97 4.95
N CYS A 167 -7.55 -12.28 4.05
CA CYS A 167 -8.35 -13.51 4.11
C CYS A 167 -7.47 -14.77 4.06
N GLY A 168 -6.48 -14.80 3.15
CA GLY A 168 -5.54 -15.91 3.05
C GLY A 168 -4.71 -16.11 4.32
N LEU A 169 -4.31 -15.01 4.97
CA LEU A 169 -3.63 -15.06 6.25
C LEU A 169 -4.53 -15.62 7.37
N ILE A 170 -5.79 -15.20 7.45
CA ILE A 170 -6.74 -15.70 8.46
C ILE A 170 -6.92 -17.22 8.31
N VAL A 171 -7.07 -17.72 7.08
CA VAL A 171 -7.16 -19.17 6.81
C VAL A 171 -5.87 -19.90 7.23
N ASN A 172 -4.71 -19.29 7.02
CA ASN A 172 -3.43 -19.89 7.45
C ASN A 172 -3.25 -19.88 8.98
N LEU A 173 -3.79 -18.87 9.68
CA LEU A 173 -3.77 -18.80 11.14
C LEU A 173 -4.67 -19.87 11.77
N ASP A 174 -5.81 -20.16 11.15
CA ASP A 174 -6.77 -21.18 11.62
C ASP A 174 -6.55 -22.56 10.97
N LYS A 175 -5.34 -22.85 10.47
CA LYS A 175 -5.09 -24.09 9.72
C LYS A 175 -5.36 -25.35 10.53
N GLU A 176 -4.97 -25.37 11.81
CA GLU A 176 -5.19 -26.54 12.70
C GLU A 176 -6.67 -26.71 13.10
N GLY A 177 -7.40 -25.61 13.29
CA GLY A 177 -8.84 -25.63 13.56
C GLY A 177 -9.66 -26.04 12.33
N SER A 178 -9.26 -25.55 11.15
CA SER A 178 -9.86 -25.92 9.88
C SER A 178 -9.63 -27.39 9.52
N GLN A 179 -8.42 -27.93 9.74
CA GLN A 179 -8.15 -29.35 9.51
C GLN A 179 -9.03 -30.25 10.39
N PHE A 180 -9.17 -29.90 11.67
CA PHE A 180 -10.03 -30.64 12.59
C PHE A 180 -11.49 -30.69 12.16
N THR A 181 -12.01 -29.54 11.77
CA THR A 181 -13.42 -29.42 11.37
C THR A 181 -13.68 -30.17 10.07
N ASN A 182 -12.73 -30.19 9.13
CA ASN A 182 -12.78 -31.02 7.93
C ASN A 182 -12.76 -32.52 8.26
N GLU A 183 -11.82 -32.99 9.09
CA GLU A 183 -11.77 -34.39 9.54
C GLU A 183 -13.07 -34.82 10.25
N LEU A 184 -13.63 -33.95 11.09
CA LEU A 184 -14.90 -34.21 11.76
C LEU A 184 -16.06 -34.30 10.78
N SER A 185 -16.04 -33.51 9.71
CA SER A 185 -17.03 -33.55 8.63
C SER A 185 -16.96 -34.86 7.86
N ASP A 186 -15.77 -35.28 7.46
CA ASP A 186 -15.53 -36.56 6.76
C ASP A 186 -15.98 -37.75 7.62
N LEU A 187 -15.66 -37.72 8.91
CA LEU A 187 -16.12 -38.73 9.88
C LEU A 187 -17.66 -38.79 9.95
N ASN A 188 -18.34 -37.65 10.00
CA ASN A 188 -19.80 -37.59 10.00
C ASN A 188 -20.40 -38.17 8.71
N GLN A 189 -19.78 -37.87 7.57
CA GLN A 189 -20.22 -38.37 6.27
C GLN A 189 -20.06 -39.89 6.18
N TYR A 190 -18.92 -40.42 6.66
CA TYR A 190 -18.67 -41.87 6.75
C TYR A 190 -19.69 -42.58 7.65
N MET A 191 -19.93 -42.04 8.85
CA MET A 191 -20.89 -42.64 9.79
C MET A 191 -22.32 -42.67 9.23
N THR A 192 -22.70 -41.63 8.49
CA THR A 192 -24.01 -41.54 7.82
C THR A 192 -24.11 -42.58 6.70
N ALA A 193 -23.06 -42.73 5.87
CA ALA A 193 -23.03 -43.71 4.79
C ALA A 193 -23.10 -45.17 5.30
N GLN A 194 -22.55 -45.43 6.48
CA GLN A 194 -22.63 -46.73 7.15
C GLN A 194 -23.95 -46.95 7.92
N GLY A 195 -24.86 -45.98 7.92
CA GLY A 195 -26.17 -46.11 8.57
C GLY A 195 -26.14 -46.12 10.10
N LEU A 196 -25.13 -45.50 10.73
CA LEU A 196 -25.03 -45.44 12.19
C LEU A 196 -26.19 -44.64 12.80
N THR A 197 -26.72 -45.13 13.91
CA THR A 197 -27.73 -44.41 14.71
C THR A 197 -27.13 -43.17 15.38
N GLN A 198 -27.96 -42.17 15.68
CA GLN A 198 -27.49 -40.92 16.29
C GLN A 198 -26.77 -41.10 17.64
N ALA A 199 -27.11 -42.15 18.39
CA ALA A 199 -26.42 -42.49 19.63
C ALA A 199 -24.98 -42.94 19.36
N GLN A 200 -24.78 -43.82 18.36
CA GLN A 200 -23.45 -44.30 17.95
C GLN A 200 -22.60 -43.16 17.39
N GLN A 201 -23.18 -42.28 16.55
CA GLN A 201 -22.46 -41.13 16.01
C GLN A 201 -21.94 -40.18 17.10
N ARG A 202 -22.74 -39.91 18.14
CA ARG A 202 -22.31 -39.11 19.29
C ARG A 202 -21.15 -39.76 20.06
N GLN A 203 -21.19 -41.08 20.23
CA GLN A 203 -20.14 -41.80 20.95
C GLN A 203 -18.81 -41.73 20.20
N VAL A 204 -18.83 -41.94 18.87
CA VAL A 204 -17.64 -41.85 18.02
C VAL A 204 -17.07 -40.43 18.01
N ARG A 205 -17.91 -39.39 17.90
CA ARG A 205 -17.45 -37.98 17.97
C ARG A 205 -16.81 -37.63 19.31
N ARG A 206 -17.39 -38.08 20.43
CA ARG A 206 -16.79 -37.88 21.77
C ARG A 206 -15.44 -38.55 21.88
N PHE A 207 -15.33 -39.81 21.43
CA PHE A 207 -14.06 -40.53 21.44
C PHE A 207 -12.98 -39.82 20.60
N TYR A 208 -13.35 -39.38 19.39
CA TYR A 208 -12.43 -38.66 18.51
C TYR A 208 -11.96 -37.33 19.12
N GLY A 209 -12.87 -36.57 19.74
CA GLY A 209 -12.54 -35.34 20.48
C GLY A 209 -11.53 -35.57 21.61
N TYR A 210 -11.78 -36.55 22.48
CA TYR A 210 -10.85 -36.88 23.59
C TYR A 210 -9.49 -37.38 23.10
N SER A 211 -9.46 -38.15 22.01
CA SER A 211 -8.19 -38.65 21.44
C SER A 211 -7.28 -37.53 20.95
N LYS A 212 -7.86 -36.40 20.53
CA LYS A 212 -7.13 -35.23 20.06
C LYS A 212 -6.61 -34.36 21.19
N GLU A 213 -7.38 -34.18 22.27
CA GLU A 213 -6.94 -33.42 23.45
C GLU A 213 -5.80 -34.11 24.22
N ALA A 214 -5.66 -35.43 24.08
CA ALA A 214 -4.63 -36.23 24.75
C ALA A 214 -3.27 -36.27 24.03
N ARG A 215 -3.14 -35.64 22.86
CA ARG A 215 -1.94 -35.67 22.00
C ARG A 215 -1.26 -34.32 21.95
#